data_AF-A0AAW0V471-F1
#
_entry.id   AF-A0AAW0V471-F1
#
_cell.length_a   1.000
_cell.length_b   1.000
_cell.length_c   1.000
_cell.angle_alpha   90.00
_cell.angle_beta   90.00
_cell.angle_gamma   90.00
#
_symmetry.space_group_name_H-M   'P 1'
#
loop_
_entity.id
_entity.type
_entity.pdbx_description
1 polymer ?
#
loop_
_entity_poly.entity_id
_entity_poly.type
_entity_poly.pdbx_seq_one_letter_code
_entity_poly.pdbx_strand_id
1 'polypeptide(L)'
;MLKMLMDPMGGVVMTNDGNAILREITVQHPAAKHMIEIARTQDEEVGDGTSSVVILAGEMLAVAEQYLEQNMHPLIIIQGYRQALDHALEALKDTLRSREEPSKRAVCWTGS
;
A
#
# COMPACT_ATOMS: atom_id res chain seq x y z
N MET A 1 0.93 -3.80 18.63
CA MET A 1 1.30 -3.24 19.96
C MET A 1 0.57 -1.92 20.07
N LEU A 2 -0.19 -1.69 21.14
CA LEU A 2 -0.91 -0.42 21.32
C LEU A 2 0.09 0.72 21.48
N LYS A 3 -0.12 1.81 20.73
CA LYS A 3 0.63 3.06 20.88
C LYS A 3 -0.22 4.08 21.63
N MET A 4 0.44 4.80 22.54
CA MET A 4 -0.14 5.95 23.23
C MET A 4 0.27 7.21 22.48
N LEU A 5 -0.70 8.04 22.12
CA LEU A 5 -0.51 9.30 21.41
C LEU A 5 -1.10 10.44 22.25
N MET A 6 -0.42 11.59 22.24
CA MET A 6 -0.90 12.80 22.89
C MET A 6 -1.28 13.81 21.82
N ASP A 7 -2.55 14.21 21.81
CA ASP A 7 -3.06 15.31 20.99
C ASP A 7 -2.44 16.64 21.47
N PRO A 8 -2.13 17.60 20.57
CA PRO A 8 -1.83 18.99 20.91
C PRO A 8 -2.76 19.64 21.97
N MET A 9 -4.02 19.21 22.08
CA MET A 9 -4.98 19.69 23.09
C MET A 9 -4.83 19.00 24.47
N GLY A 10 -3.88 18.08 24.63
CA GLY A 10 -3.61 17.34 25.87
C GLY A 10 -4.44 16.07 26.06
N GLY A 11 -5.20 15.65 25.04
CA GLY A 11 -5.93 14.38 25.03
C GLY A 11 -4.99 13.18 24.82
N VAL A 12 -5.28 12.05 25.46
CA VAL A 12 -4.53 10.80 25.26
C VAL A 12 -5.36 9.83 24.44
N VAL A 13 -4.84 9.41 23.29
CA VAL A 13 -5.44 8.42 22.40
C VAL A 13 -4.60 7.14 22.44
N MET A 14 -5.25 6.00 22.64
CA MET A 14 -4.60 4.69 22.59
C MET A 14 -5.12 3.90 21.40
N THR A 15 -4.25 3.59 20.44
CA THR A 15 -4.65 2.83 19.25
C THR A 15 -3.50 1.99 18.70
N ASN A 16 -3.86 0.92 18.00
CA ASN A 16 -2.95 0.08 17.23
C ASN A 16 -3.16 0.26 15.73
N ASP A 17 -4.16 1.05 15.31
CA ASP A 17 -4.42 1.31 13.90
C ASP A 17 -3.42 2.35 13.36
N GLY A 18 -2.69 1.95 12.31
CA GLY A 18 -1.71 2.80 11.65
C GLY A 18 -2.33 4.08 11.08
N ASN A 19 -3.55 4.01 10.55
CA ASN A 19 -4.23 5.19 10.00
C ASN A 19 -4.58 6.19 11.12
N ALA A 20 -5.18 5.72 12.21
CA ALA A 20 -5.42 6.54 13.39
C ALA A 20 -4.12 7.14 13.95
N ILE A 21 -3.02 6.38 13.99
CA ILE A 21 -1.70 6.90 14.41
C ILE A 21 -1.23 8.04 13.49
N LEU A 22 -1.30 7.85 12.17
CA LEU A 22 -0.80 8.81 11.19
C LEU A 22 -1.63 10.11 11.16
N ARG A 23 -2.91 10.07 11.55
CA ARG A 23 -3.78 11.25 11.65
C ARG A 23 -3.44 12.15 12.85
N GLU A 24 -3.03 11.55 13.96
CA GLU A 24 -2.73 12.29 15.21
C GLU A 24 -1.30 12.85 15.25
N ILE A 25 -0.36 12.27 14.49
CA ILE A 25 1.02 12.74 14.47
C ILE A 25 1.13 14.02 13.64
N THR A 26 1.54 15.11 14.28
CA THR A 26 1.90 16.35 13.58
C THR A 26 3.31 16.24 13.01
N VAL A 27 3.44 16.05 11.70
CA VAL A 27 4.75 16.01 11.02
C VAL A 27 4.98 17.28 10.20
N GLN A 28 6.17 17.88 10.34
CA GLN A 28 6.57 19.08 9.60
C GLN A 28 7.22 18.77 8.24
N HIS A 29 7.82 17.59 8.10
CA HIS A 29 8.55 17.22 6.89
C HIS A 29 7.60 16.93 5.70
N PRO A 30 7.75 17.61 4.54
CA PRO A 30 6.85 17.43 3.40
C PRO A 30 6.73 15.99 2.91
N ALA A 31 7.84 15.25 2.84
CA ALA A 31 7.81 13.85 2.40
C ALA A 31 7.01 12.95 3.35
N ALA A 32 7.07 13.21 4.66
CA ALA A 32 6.30 12.44 5.63
C ALA A 32 4.81 12.79 5.56
N LYS A 33 4.48 14.05 5.23
CA LYS A 33 3.09 14.46 4.94
C LYS A 33 2.52 13.69 3.76
N HIS A 34 3.27 13.53 2.66
CA HIS A 34 2.84 12.69 1.54
C HIS A 34 2.60 11.22 1.95
N MET A 35 3.42 10.65 2.84
CA MET A 35 3.20 9.28 3.35
C MET A 35 1.88 9.16 4.14
N ILE A 36 1.54 10.17 4.94
CA ILE A 36 0.24 10.23 5.66
C ILE A 36 -0.91 10.35 4.66
N GLU A 37 -0.77 11.17 3.63
CA GLU A 37 -1.79 11.35 2.58
C GLU A 37 -2.05 10.06 1.79
N ILE A 38 -1.02 9.26 1.50
CA ILE A 38 -1.16 7.93 0.87
C ILE A 38 -2.01 7.00 1.75
N ALA A 39 -1.70 6.93 3.05
CA ALA A 39 -2.45 6.09 3.99
C ALA A 39 -3.92 6.51 4.08
N ARG A 40 -4.16 7.83 4.13
CA ARG A 40 -5.51 8.40 4.19
C ARG A 40 -6.31 8.12 2.92
N THR A 41 -5.68 8.25 1.75
CA THR A 41 -6.33 7.97 0.46
C THR A 41 -6.75 6.49 0.37
N GLN A 42 -5.90 5.58 0.86
CA GLN A 42 -6.22 4.15 0.91
C GLN A 42 -7.40 3.84 1.84
N ASP A 43 -7.46 4.51 2.99
CA ASP A 43 -8.57 4.42 3.94
C ASP A 43 -9.88 4.96 3.35
N GLU A 44 -9.83 6.09 2.63
CA GLU A 44 -10.99 6.75 2.02
C GLU A 44 -11.56 5.95 0.83
N GLU A 45 -10.71 5.38 -0.01
CA GLU A 45 -11.14 4.69 -1.25
C GLU A 45 -11.45 3.20 -1.06
N VAL A 46 -10.70 2.51 -0.19
CA VAL A 46 -10.80 1.04 -0.01
C VAL A 46 -11.22 0.66 1.40
N GLY A 47 -10.79 1.43 2.42
CA GLY A 47 -11.07 1.14 3.83
C GLY A 47 -10.25 0.01 4.44
N ASP A 48 -9.25 -0.52 3.72
CA ASP A 48 -8.31 -1.54 4.21
C ASP A 48 -6.93 -1.38 3.55
N GLY A 49 -5.90 -1.97 4.16
CA GLY A 49 -4.54 -1.98 3.64
C GLY A 49 -3.76 -0.70 3.92
N THR A 50 -4.26 0.18 4.79
CA THR A 50 -3.63 1.46 5.16
C THR A 50 -2.21 1.29 5.68
N SER A 51 -1.95 0.23 6.44
CA SER A 51 -0.59 -0.08 6.93
C SER A 51 0.29 -0.66 5.82
N SER A 52 -0.26 -1.55 4.99
CA SER A 52 0.49 -2.21 3.92
C SER A 52 0.94 -1.23 2.84
N VAL A 53 0.09 -0.27 2.46
CA VAL A 53 0.45 0.73 1.44
C VAL A 53 1.60 1.63 1.88
N VAL A 54 1.64 2.00 3.17
CA VAL A 54 2.72 2.81 3.76
C VAL A 54 4.04 2.05 3.76
N ILE A 55 4.01 0.77 4.14
CA ILE A 55 5.19 -0.10 4.13
C ILE A 55 5.70 -0.27 2.69
N LEU A 56 4.80 -0.52 1.74
CA LEU A 56 5.14 -0.67 0.32
C LEU A 56 5.80 0.60 -0.23
N ALA A 57 5.25 1.78 0.06
CA ALA A 57 5.84 3.04 -0.38
C ALA A 57 7.24 3.27 0.21
N GLY A 58 7.45 2.91 1.49
CA GLY A 58 8.77 2.96 2.13
C GLY A 58 9.79 2.04 1.46
N GLU A 59 9.39 0.81 1.15
CA GLU A 59 10.25 -0.16 0.47
C GLU A 59 10.61 0.29 -0.95
N MET A 60 9.64 0.84 -1.69
CA MET A 60 9.90 1.41 -3.02
C MET A 60 10.94 2.54 -2.98
N LEU A 61 10.91 3.39 -1.94
CA LEU A 61 11.91 4.45 -1.76
C LEU A 61 13.29 3.87 -1.42
N ALA A 62 13.36 2.85 -0.56
CA ALA A 62 14.62 2.20 -0.20
C ALA A 62 15.29 1.53 -1.43
N VAL A 63 14.49 0.92 -2.31
CA VAL A 63 14.98 0.37 -3.58
C VAL A 63 15.41 1.49 -4.54
N ALA A 64 14.67 2.60 -4.61
CA ALA A 64 15.01 3.74 -5.45
C ALA A 64 16.34 4.39 -5.04
N GLU A 65 16.63 4.47 -3.75
CA GLU A 65 17.87 5.01 -3.20
C GLU A 65 19.11 4.35 -3.80
N GLN A 66 19.10 3.02 -3.92
CA GLN A 66 20.21 2.25 -4.52
C GLN A 66 20.51 2.65 -5.98
N TYR A 67 19.48 2.97 -6.75
CA TYR A 67 19.64 3.42 -8.14
C TYR A 67 20.14 4.87 -8.21
N LEU A 68 19.72 5.71 -7.27
CA LEU A 68 20.20 7.09 -7.16
C LEU A 68 21.68 7.13 -6.77
N GLU A 69 22.13 6.26 -5.86
CA GLU A 69 23.54 6.10 -5.50
C GLU A 69 24.41 5.67 -6.69
N GLN A 70 23.84 4.93 -7.64
CA GLN A 70 24.47 4.55 -8.90
C GLN A 70 24.44 5.66 -9.97
N ASN A 71 24.05 6.89 -9.61
CA ASN A 71 23.90 8.04 -10.51
C ASN A 71 22.88 7.83 -11.64
N MET A 72 21.87 6.98 -11.44
CA MET A 72 20.78 6.85 -12.40
C MET A 72 19.89 8.09 -12.37
N HIS A 73 19.54 8.62 -13.55
CA HIS A 73 18.68 9.80 -13.63
C HIS A 73 17.27 9.48 -13.07
N PRO A 74 16.71 10.29 -12.15
CA PRO A 74 15.43 9.98 -11.49
C PRO A 74 14.27 9.69 -12.45
N LEU A 75 14.25 10.37 -13.60
CA LEU A 75 13.23 10.15 -14.64
C LEU A 75 13.20 8.69 -15.14
N ILE A 76 14.36 8.02 -15.23
CA ILE A 76 14.47 6.62 -15.67
C ILE A 76 13.84 5.70 -14.61
N ILE A 77 14.12 5.95 -13.33
CA ILE A 77 13.55 5.19 -12.21
C ILE A 77 12.03 5.30 -12.22
N ILE A 78 11.51 6.53 -12.38
CA ILE A 78 10.07 6.79 -12.46
C ILE A 78 9.42 6.06 -13.65
N GLN A 79 10.07 6.08 -14.82
CA GLN A 79 9.58 5.34 -16.00
C GLN A 79 9.57 3.84 -15.75
N GLY A 80 10.63 3.29 -15.12
CA GLY A 80 10.71 1.89 -14.75
C GLY A 80 9.59 1.47 -13.80
N TYR A 81 9.30 2.27 -12.77
CA TYR A 81 8.19 1.99 -11.86
C TYR A 81 6.81 2.06 -12.51
N ARG A 82 6.59 2.97 -13.47
CA ARG A 82 5.34 3.00 -14.22
C ARG A 82 5.15 1.74 -15.07
N GLN A 83 6.20 1.31 -15.77
CA GLN A 83 6.15 0.06 -16.56
C GLN A 83 5.94 -1.17 -15.65
N ALA A 84 6.62 -1.22 -14.51
CA ALA A 84 6.44 -2.29 -13.54
C ALA A 84 5.01 -2.34 -12.98
N LEU A 85 4.39 -1.18 -12.73
CA LEU A 85 3.00 -1.09 -12.30
C LEU A 85 2.04 -1.65 -13.37
N ASP A 86 2.23 -1.28 -14.64
CA ASP A 86 1.39 -1.78 -15.74
C ASP A 86 1.44 -3.32 -15.82
N HIS A 87 2.65 -3.89 -15.76
CA HIS A 87 2.83 -5.35 -15.74
C HIS A 87 2.25 -6.02 -14.49
N ALA A 88 2.38 -5.39 -13.32
CA ALA A 88 1.79 -5.92 -12.08
C ALA A 88 0.25 -5.96 -12.17
N LEU A 89 -0.37 -4.94 -12.76
CA LEU A 89 -1.82 -4.88 -12.96
C LEU A 89 -2.30 -5.92 -13.99
N GLU A 90 -1.52 -6.16 -15.05
CA GLU A 90 -1.80 -7.25 -16.02
C GLU A 90 -1.74 -8.62 -15.33
N ALA A 91 -0.66 -8.90 -14.60
CA ALA A 91 -0.51 -10.16 -13.88
C ALA A 91 -1.62 -10.39 -12.83
N LEU A 92 -2.06 -9.31 -12.15
CA LEU A 92 -3.18 -9.38 -11.21
C LEU A 92 -4.49 -9.76 -11.92
N LYS A 93 -4.77 -9.15 -13.09
CA LYS A 93 -5.98 -9.48 -13.88
C LYS A 93 -5.98 -10.93 -14.33
N ASP A 94 -4.84 -11.46 -14.78
CA ASP A 94 -4.74 -12.86 -15.19
C ASP A 94 -4.92 -13.82 -14.01
N THR A 95 -4.37 -13.48 -12.85
CA THR A 95 -4.57 -14.24 -11.61
C THR A 95 -6.04 -14.27 -11.21
N LEU A 96 -6.73 -13.12 -11.27
CA LEU A 96 -8.16 -13.02 -10.97
C LEU A 96 -9.02 -13.86 -11.93
N ARG A 97 -8.73 -13.82 -13.24
CA ARG A 97 -9.41 -14.65 -14.26
C ARG A 97 -9.24 -16.15 -13.98
N SER A 98 -8.03 -16.58 -13.62
CA SER A 98 -7.79 -17.99 -13.29
C SER A 98 -8.58 -18.48 -12.08
N ARG A 99 -8.94 -17.57 -11.17
CA ARG A 99 -9.66 -17.87 -9.93
C ARG A 99 -11.18 -17.97 -10.11
N GLU A 100 -11.73 -17.42 -11.20
CA GLU A 100 -13.15 -17.56 -11.56
C GLU A 100 -13.49 -18.93 -12.18
N GLU A 101 -12.49 -19.72 -12.61
CA GLU A 101 -12.70 -21.04 -13.24
C GLU A 101 -12.43 -22.28 -12.35
N PRO A 102 -13.07 -22.42 -11.16
CA PRO A 102 -13.29 -23.76 -10.62
C PRO A 102 -14.74 -24.07 -10.19
N SER A 103 -15.76 -23.30 -10.60
CA SER A 103 -17.17 -23.57 -10.21
C SER A 103 -18.03 -24.31 -11.24
N LYS A 104 -17.50 -24.74 -12.40
CA LYS A 104 -18.29 -25.47 -13.42
C LYS A 104 -17.96 -26.96 -13.57
N ARG A 105 -17.10 -27.51 -12.72
CA ARG A 105 -16.68 -28.92 -12.80
C ARG A 105 -17.15 -29.73 -11.58
N ALA A 106 -18.42 -29.56 -11.20
CA ALA A 106 -19.05 -30.31 -10.11
C ALA A 106 -20.50 -30.71 -10.41
N VAL A 107 -20.84 -31.11 -11.64
CA VAL A 107 -22.09 -31.84 -11.90
C VAL A 107 -21.90 -32.82 -13.07
N CYS A 108 -21.33 -33.99 -12.81
CA CYS A 108 -21.59 -35.20 -13.61
C CYS A 108 -21.08 -36.44 -12.85
N TRP A 109 -21.59 -36.69 -11.65
CA TRP A 109 -21.46 -37.98 -10.97
C TRP A 109 -22.71 -38.22 -10.12
N THR A 110 -23.78 -38.67 -10.78
CA THR A 110 -24.87 -39.54 -10.28
C THR A 110 -25.82 -39.73 -11.47
N GLY A 111 -26.19 -40.93 -11.93
CA GLY A 111 -25.85 -42.28 -11.50
C GLY A 111 -26.12 -43.27 -12.64
N SER A 112 -25.41 -44.39 -12.60
CA SER A 112 -26.01 -45.70 -12.83
C SER A 112 -26.58 -46.21 -11.50
#